data_AF-A0A1F7WVN2-F1
#
_entry.id   AF-A0A1F7WVN2-F1
#
_cell.length_a   1.000
_cell.length_b   1.000
_cell.length_c   1.000
_cell.angle_alpha   90.00
_cell.angle_beta   90.00
_cell.angle_gamma   90.00
#
_symmetry.space_group_name_H-M   'P 1'
#
loop_
_entity.id
_entity.type
_entity.pdbx_description
1 polymer ?
#
loop_
_entity_poly.entity_id
_entity_poly.type
_entity_poly.pdbx_seq_one_letter_code
_entity_poly.pdbx_strand_id
1 'polypeptide(L)'
;MKDIINGKRMMLWLMSKSGMIVFNLVIFVVSIFSASSLVSLLMNPANNVKEVDDILNAIATIFVAYGVALEERETIYRIFGSIQTAASALEEKLNHLAHDYGLMFLVVALFVEVTSEIVKIPGLALKTPYLEESMVVSGIALTIYMLAILFSFTIKVAHTGDPAVKQS
;
A
#
# COMPACT_ATOMS: atom_id res chain seq x y z
N MET A 1 -19.24 9.38 -26.25
CA MET A 1 -18.10 8.67 -26.86
C MET A 1 -16.75 9.24 -26.42
N LYS A 2 -16.59 10.59 -26.41
CA LYS A 2 -15.37 11.27 -25.91
C LYS A 2 -15.06 10.98 -24.43
N ASP A 3 -16.07 10.90 -23.57
CA ASP A 3 -15.89 10.63 -22.13
C ASP A 3 -15.42 9.20 -21.84
N ILE A 4 -15.89 8.22 -22.63
CA ILE A 4 -15.47 6.82 -22.54
C ILE A 4 -13.98 6.68 -22.92
N ILE A 5 -13.54 7.41 -23.95
CA ILE A 5 -12.15 7.44 -24.39
C ILE A 5 -11.24 8.10 -23.34
N ASN A 6 -11.72 9.17 -22.70
CA ASN A 6 -11.00 9.86 -21.63
C ASN A 6 -10.85 8.98 -20.38
N GLY A 7 -11.91 8.26 -19.98
CA GLY A 7 -11.87 7.32 -18.85
C GLY A 7 -10.87 6.19 -19.05
N LYS A 8 -10.83 5.61 -20.25
CA LYS A 8 -9.84 4.58 -20.64
C LYS A 8 -8.40 5.08 -20.48
N ARG A 9 -8.11 6.29 -20.97
CA ARG A 9 -6.78 6.91 -20.88
C ARG A 9 -6.37 7.18 -19.44
N MET A 10 -7.31 7.62 -18.61
CA MET A 10 -7.07 7.84 -17.19
C MET A 10 -6.68 6.54 -16.49
N MET A 11 -7.43 5.45 -16.69
CA MET A 11 -7.11 4.15 -16.08
C MET A 11 -5.73 3.62 -16.49
N LEU A 12 -5.40 3.72 -17.78
CA LEU A 12 -4.07 3.32 -18.26
C LEU A 12 -2.96 4.21 -17.69
N TRP A 13 -3.21 5.50 -17.51
CA TRP A 13 -2.23 6.41 -16.93
C TRP A 13 -1.96 6.08 -15.46
N LEU A 14 -3.01 5.77 -14.67
CA LEU A 14 -2.88 5.38 -13.26
C LEU A 14 -1.95 4.17 -13.10
N MET A 15 -2.05 3.20 -14.00
CA MET A 15 -1.25 1.96 -13.96
C MET A 15 0.08 2.05 -14.73
N SER A 16 0.39 3.21 -15.31
CA SER A 16 1.67 3.46 -15.97
C SER A 16 2.80 3.62 -14.94
N LYS A 17 4.06 3.52 -15.37
CA LYS A 17 5.23 3.80 -14.53
C LYS A 17 5.11 5.14 -13.79
N SER A 18 4.74 6.20 -14.52
CA SER A 18 4.58 7.55 -13.95
C SER A 18 3.40 7.61 -12.96
N GLY A 19 2.28 6.96 -13.29
CA GLY A 19 1.12 6.88 -12.41
C GLY A 19 1.45 6.20 -11.08
N MET A 20 2.09 5.03 -11.14
CA MET A 20 2.53 4.29 -9.94
C MET A 20 3.48 5.12 -9.08
N ILE A 21 4.45 5.83 -9.67
CA ILE A 21 5.37 6.70 -8.90
C ILE A 21 4.59 7.82 -8.19
N VAL A 22 3.67 8.49 -8.88
CA VAL A 22 2.87 9.57 -8.29
C VAL A 22 2.00 9.03 -7.14
N PHE A 23 1.32 7.91 -7.34
CA PHE A 23 0.50 7.29 -6.30
C PHE A 23 1.35 6.84 -5.11
N ASN A 24 2.50 6.22 -5.37
CA ASN A 24 3.41 5.83 -4.30
C ASN A 24 3.84 7.03 -3.46
N LEU A 25 4.17 8.16 -4.07
CA LEU A 25 4.55 9.38 -3.33
C LEU A 25 3.41 9.89 -2.46
N VAL A 26 2.17 9.88 -2.98
CA VAL A 26 0.98 10.29 -2.20
C VAL A 26 0.77 9.35 -1.02
N ILE A 27 0.77 8.03 -1.25
CA ILE A 27 0.62 7.03 -0.19
C ILE A 27 1.76 7.14 0.83
N PHE A 28 2.98 7.41 0.38
CA PHE A 28 4.15 7.56 1.24
C PHE A 28 4.00 8.75 2.19
N VAL A 29 3.54 9.91 1.68
CA VAL A 29 3.26 11.09 2.51
C VAL A 29 2.17 10.78 3.54
N VAL A 30 1.05 10.20 3.13
CA VAL A 30 -0.04 9.83 4.06
C VAL A 30 0.47 8.85 5.12
N SER A 31 1.25 7.85 4.72
CA SER A 31 1.79 6.84 5.62
C SER A 31 2.80 7.43 6.64
N ILE A 32 3.60 8.43 6.25
CA ILE A 32 4.47 9.16 7.18
C ILE A 32 3.64 9.91 8.22
N PHE A 33 2.59 10.62 7.79
CA PHE A 33 1.71 11.33 8.71
C PHE A 33 1.08 10.36 9.70
N SER A 34 0.53 9.25 9.22
CA SER A 34 -0.07 8.23 10.07
C SER A 34 0.94 7.61 11.05
N ALA A 35 2.16 7.28 10.61
CA ALA A 35 3.20 6.79 11.50
C ALA A 35 3.57 7.82 12.59
N SER A 36 3.67 9.10 12.22
CA SER A 36 3.95 10.20 13.17
C SER A 36 2.84 10.39 14.20
N SER A 37 1.58 10.26 13.78
CA SER A 37 0.42 10.29 14.66
C SER A 37 0.45 9.13 15.64
N LEU A 38 0.67 7.90 15.16
CA LEU A 38 0.78 6.72 16.03
C LEU A 38 1.90 6.84 17.07
N VAL A 39 3.07 7.35 16.68
CA VAL A 39 4.20 7.60 17.62
C VAL A 39 3.81 8.65 18.66
N SER A 40 3.10 9.70 18.25
CA SER A 40 2.63 10.75 19.17
C SER A 40 1.61 10.20 20.18
N LEU A 41 0.71 9.31 19.75
CA LEU A 41 -0.25 8.61 20.60
C LEU A 41 0.42 7.64 21.57
N LEU A 42 1.54 7.03 21.19
CA LEU A 42 2.37 6.22 22.08
C LEU A 42 3.01 7.06 23.20
N MET A 43 3.45 8.28 22.88
CA MET A 43 4.07 9.20 23.85
C MET A 43 3.08 9.89 24.78
N ASN A 44 1.79 9.90 24.44
CA ASN A 44 0.72 10.45 25.27
C ASN A 44 -0.44 9.43 25.41
N PRO A 45 -0.26 8.38 26.22
CA PRO A 45 -1.11 7.19 26.25
C PRO A 45 -2.50 7.40 26.90
N ALA A 46 -3.01 8.63 26.95
CA ALA A 46 -4.34 8.91 27.49
C ALA A 46 -5.44 8.28 26.60
N ASN A 47 -5.77 7.00 26.81
CA ASN A 47 -6.91 6.24 26.25
C ASN A 47 -7.27 6.54 24.78
N ASN A 48 -6.29 6.61 23.88
CA ASN A 48 -6.52 6.91 22.45
C ASN A 48 -6.67 5.66 21.56
N VAL A 49 -7.09 4.52 22.12
CA VAL A 49 -7.26 3.23 21.41
C VAL A 49 -8.05 3.37 20.13
N LYS A 50 -9.16 4.13 20.20
CA LYS A 50 -10.03 4.37 19.05
C LYS A 50 -9.29 5.11 17.94
N GLU A 51 -8.54 6.13 18.28
CA GLU A 51 -7.78 6.92 17.29
C GLU A 51 -6.67 6.08 16.65
N VAL A 52 -6.01 5.23 17.43
CA VAL A 52 -5.03 4.26 16.90
C VAL A 52 -5.71 3.29 15.92
N ASP A 53 -6.85 2.69 16.29
CA ASP A 53 -7.59 1.77 15.43
C ASP A 53 -8.06 2.46 14.13
N ASP A 54 -8.59 3.68 14.23
CA ASP A 54 -9.03 4.46 13.08
C ASP A 54 -7.87 4.74 12.10
N ILE A 55 -6.68 5.08 12.62
CA ILE A 55 -5.48 5.29 11.79
C ILE A 55 -5.00 3.99 11.14
N LEU A 56 -4.93 2.90 11.91
CA LEU A 56 -4.46 1.60 11.41
C LEU A 56 -5.39 1.05 10.32
N ASN A 57 -6.71 1.12 10.52
CA ASN A 57 -7.70 0.70 9.54
C ASN A 57 -7.64 1.56 8.27
N ALA A 58 -7.45 2.88 8.41
CA ALA A 58 -7.32 3.76 7.26
C ALA A 58 -6.07 3.44 6.42
N ILE A 59 -4.92 3.23 7.05
CA ILE A 59 -3.70 2.83 6.33
C ILE A 59 -3.88 1.46 5.69
N ALA A 60 -4.37 0.47 6.44
CA ALA A 60 -4.57 -0.88 5.94
C ALA A 60 -5.48 -0.87 4.70
N THR A 61 -6.60 -0.13 4.76
CA THR A 61 -7.51 0.05 3.63
C THR A 61 -6.80 0.60 2.39
N ILE A 62 -5.95 1.61 2.55
CA ILE A 62 -5.18 2.20 1.43
C ILE A 62 -4.26 1.15 0.81
N PHE A 63 -3.49 0.42 1.61
CA PHE A 63 -2.54 -0.57 1.12
C PHE A 63 -3.21 -1.81 0.54
N VAL A 64 -4.35 -2.25 1.09
CA VAL A 64 -5.18 -3.30 0.50
C VAL A 64 -5.69 -2.85 -0.87
N ALA A 65 -6.35 -1.70 -0.94
CA ALA A 65 -6.93 -1.21 -2.20
C ALA A 65 -5.86 -1.02 -3.28
N TYR A 66 -4.72 -0.45 -2.91
CA TYR A 66 -3.62 -0.25 -3.84
C TYR A 66 -2.94 -1.56 -4.22
N GLY A 67 -2.77 -2.49 -3.28
CA GLY A 67 -2.22 -3.81 -3.53
C GLY A 67 -3.06 -4.62 -4.52
N VAL A 68 -4.39 -4.63 -4.38
CA VAL A 68 -5.30 -5.24 -5.37
C VAL A 68 -5.12 -4.60 -6.75
N ALA A 69 -5.07 -3.26 -6.81
CA ALA A 69 -4.93 -2.56 -8.08
C ALA A 69 -3.59 -2.90 -8.79
N LEU A 70 -2.51 -3.06 -8.02
CA LEU A 70 -1.20 -3.45 -8.56
C LEU A 70 -1.18 -4.92 -9.00
N GLU A 71 -1.77 -5.82 -8.22
CA GLU A 71 -1.85 -7.25 -8.56
C GLU A 71 -2.64 -7.45 -9.86
N GLU A 72 -3.73 -6.72 -10.03
CA GLU A 72 -4.58 -6.75 -11.22
C GLU A 72 -4.09 -5.84 -12.35
N ARG A 73 -2.88 -5.26 -12.25
CA ARG A 73 -2.34 -4.33 -13.27
C ARG A 73 -2.46 -4.90 -14.68
N GLU A 74 -2.02 -6.15 -14.88
CA GLU A 74 -2.09 -6.80 -16.18
C GLU A 74 -3.54 -6.93 -16.68
N THR A 75 -4.45 -7.35 -15.80
CA THR A 75 -5.88 -7.45 -16.11
C THR A 75 -6.47 -6.09 -16.49
N ILE A 76 -6.13 -5.02 -15.76
CA ILE A 76 -6.55 -3.64 -16.05
C ILE A 76 -6.04 -3.22 -17.43
N TYR A 77 -4.77 -3.49 -17.75
CA TYR A 77 -4.22 -3.24 -19.08
C TYR A 77 -4.86 -4.10 -20.18
N ARG A 78 -5.31 -5.31 -19.87
CA ARG A 78 -6.03 -6.16 -20.84
C ARG A 78 -7.44 -5.65 -21.14
N ILE A 79 -8.14 -5.13 -20.12
CA ILE A 79 -9.51 -4.59 -20.25
C ILE A 79 -9.49 -3.21 -20.91
N PHE A 80 -8.59 -2.34 -20.45
CA PHE A 80 -8.52 -0.94 -20.88
C PHE A 80 -7.41 -0.64 -21.88
N GLY A 81 -6.51 -1.58 -22.18
CA GLY A 81 -5.54 -1.46 -23.27
C GLY A 81 -6.08 -2.15 -24.52
N SER A 82 -5.96 -1.48 -25.67
CA SER A 82 -6.11 -2.18 -26.94
C SER A 82 -4.96 -3.17 -27.03
N ILE A 83 -5.24 -4.47 -27.16
CA ILE A 83 -4.27 -5.53 -27.45
C ILE A 83 -3.39 -5.05 -28.61
N GLN A 84 -2.21 -4.51 -28.30
CA GLN A 84 -1.18 -4.24 -29.28
C GLN A 84 0.10 -4.84 -28.73
N THR A 85 0.34 -6.06 -29.23
CA THR A 85 1.64 -6.58 -29.66
C THR A 85 2.72 -6.60 -28.59
N ALA A 86 3.01 -7.82 -28.07
CA ALA A 86 4.16 -8.16 -27.23
C ALA A 86 4.45 -7.11 -26.15
N ALA A 87 3.95 -7.35 -24.93
CA ALA A 87 4.28 -6.51 -23.77
C ALA A 87 5.79 -6.24 -23.81
N SER A 88 6.15 -4.96 -23.95
CA SER A 88 7.56 -4.60 -24.03
C SER A 88 8.26 -5.18 -22.79
N ALA A 89 9.55 -5.52 -22.89
CA ALA A 89 10.29 -6.02 -21.73
C ALA A 89 10.21 -5.09 -20.50
N LEU A 90 9.88 -3.82 -20.70
CA LEU A 90 9.55 -2.87 -19.64
C LEU A 90 8.20 -3.17 -18.98
N GLU A 91 7.13 -3.38 -19.75
CA GLU A 91 5.80 -3.66 -19.23
C GLU A 91 5.72 -4.99 -18.50
N GLU A 92 6.42 -6.02 -18.99
CA GLU A 92 6.52 -7.32 -18.30
C GLU A 92 7.22 -7.18 -16.94
N LYS A 93 8.34 -6.43 -16.89
CA LYS A 93 9.03 -6.12 -15.63
C LYS A 93 8.14 -5.35 -14.65
N LEU A 94 7.38 -4.36 -15.14
CA LEU A 94 6.46 -3.60 -14.32
C LEU A 94 5.31 -4.47 -13.80
N ASN A 95 4.77 -5.39 -14.60
CA ASN A 95 3.77 -6.36 -14.16
C ASN A 95 4.30 -7.25 -13.05
N HIS A 96 5.50 -7.83 -13.20
CA HIS A 96 6.10 -8.65 -12.15
C HIS A 96 6.33 -7.87 -10.86
N LEU A 97 6.88 -6.66 -10.94
CA LEU A 97 7.06 -5.80 -9.77
C LEU A 97 5.73 -5.46 -9.12
N ALA A 98 4.71 -5.08 -9.90
CA ALA A 98 3.39 -4.74 -9.39
C ALA A 98 2.71 -5.94 -8.72
N HIS A 99 2.84 -7.13 -9.30
CA HIS A 99 2.30 -8.37 -8.73
C HIS A 99 2.96 -8.71 -7.38
N ASP A 100 4.29 -8.80 -7.35
CA ASP A 100 5.04 -9.17 -6.14
C ASP A 100 4.80 -8.16 -5.00
N TYR A 101 4.91 -6.87 -5.29
CA TYR A 101 4.71 -5.83 -4.29
C TYR A 101 3.25 -5.62 -3.92
N GLY A 102 2.32 -5.79 -4.87
CA GLY A 102 0.89 -5.77 -4.61
C GLY A 102 0.49 -6.81 -3.58
N LEU A 103 0.99 -8.04 -3.74
CA LEU A 103 0.81 -9.13 -2.77
C LEU A 103 1.43 -8.78 -1.41
N MET A 104 2.64 -8.22 -1.38
CA MET A 104 3.27 -7.81 -0.11
C MET A 104 2.44 -6.74 0.63
N PHE A 105 1.94 -5.72 -0.07
CA PHE A 105 1.08 -4.70 0.54
C PHE A 105 -0.20 -5.30 1.07
N LEU A 106 -0.86 -6.17 0.30
CA LEU A 106 -2.08 -6.85 0.70
C LEU A 106 -1.89 -7.66 1.99
N VAL A 107 -0.88 -8.53 2.00
CA VAL A 107 -0.63 -9.42 3.13
C VAL A 107 -0.31 -8.62 4.38
N VAL A 108 0.60 -7.65 4.31
CA VAL A 108 0.99 -6.85 5.48
C VAL A 108 -0.18 -6.01 5.99
N ALA A 109 -0.96 -5.40 5.11
CA ALA A 109 -2.13 -4.61 5.51
C ALA A 109 -3.22 -5.47 6.17
N LEU A 110 -3.46 -6.68 5.67
CA LEU A 110 -4.37 -7.63 6.34
C LEU A 110 -3.85 -8.03 7.73
N PHE A 111 -2.53 -8.18 7.90
CA PHE A 111 -1.95 -8.42 9.23
C PHE A 111 -2.12 -7.22 10.18
N VAL A 112 -2.12 -5.98 9.67
CA VAL A 112 -2.45 -4.80 10.49
C VAL A 112 -3.88 -4.91 11.03
N GLU A 113 -4.86 -5.23 10.19
CA GLU A 113 -6.26 -5.39 10.59
C GLU A 113 -6.42 -6.54 11.60
N VAL A 114 -5.85 -7.71 11.29
CA VAL A 114 -5.90 -8.88 12.19
C VAL A 114 -5.31 -8.56 13.55
N THR A 115 -4.18 -7.84 13.59
CA THR A 115 -3.54 -7.46 14.86
C THR A 115 -4.40 -6.49 15.67
N SER A 116 -5.06 -5.53 15.01
CA SER A 116 -6.02 -4.64 15.66
C SER A 116 -7.20 -5.42 16.25
N GLU A 117 -7.82 -6.31 15.47
CA GLU A 117 -8.98 -7.09 15.90
C GLU A 117 -8.67 -8.07 17.05
N ILE A 118 -7.48 -8.67 17.05
CA ILE A 118 -7.02 -9.55 18.14
C ILE A 118 -6.93 -8.78 19.47
N VAL A 119 -6.67 -7.48 19.46
CA VAL A 119 -6.66 -6.65 20.66
C VAL A 119 -8.07 -6.18 21.04
N LYS A 120 -8.86 -5.74 20.05
CA LYS A 120 -10.20 -5.18 20.29
C LYS A 120 -11.18 -6.20 20.81
N ILE A 121 -11.26 -7.38 20.20
CA ILE A 121 -12.26 -8.40 20.56
C ILE A 121 -12.14 -8.82 22.03
N PRO A 122 -10.94 -9.15 22.56
CA PRO A 122 -10.77 -9.40 23.99
C PRO A 122 -10.99 -8.15 24.85
N GLY A 123 -10.59 -6.96 24.38
CA GLY A 123 -10.83 -5.70 25.08
C GLY A 123 -12.30 -5.44 25.40
N LEU A 124 -13.20 -5.79 24.47
CA LEU A 124 -14.66 -5.72 24.66
C LEU A 124 -15.16 -6.64 25.79
N ALA A 125 -14.52 -7.79 25.99
CA ALA A 125 -14.94 -8.81 26.95
C ALA A 125 -14.26 -8.69 28.32
N LEU A 126 -12.97 -8.30 28.35
CA LEU A 126 -12.09 -8.46 29.52
C LEU A 126 -11.63 -7.13 30.16
N LYS A 127 -11.87 -5.97 29.51
CA LYS A 127 -11.44 -4.63 29.98
C LYS A 127 -9.96 -4.57 30.41
N THR A 128 -9.08 -5.18 29.64
CA THR A 128 -7.64 -5.30 29.95
C THR A 128 -6.83 -4.15 29.32
N PRO A 129 -6.22 -3.25 30.11
CA PRO A 129 -5.51 -2.07 29.60
C PRO A 129 -4.20 -2.41 28.86
N TYR A 130 -3.55 -3.53 29.16
CA TYR A 130 -2.26 -3.89 28.55
C TYR A 130 -2.34 -4.29 27.07
N LEU A 131 -3.52 -4.68 26.59
CA LEU A 131 -3.67 -5.05 25.18
C LEU A 131 -3.61 -3.82 24.26
N GLU A 132 -3.97 -2.65 24.77
CA GLU A 132 -4.01 -1.40 24.03
C GLU A 132 -2.62 -0.96 23.58
N GLU A 133 -1.63 -0.98 24.48
CA GLU A 133 -0.22 -0.65 24.17
C GLU A 133 0.36 -1.58 23.09
N SER A 134 0.00 -2.87 23.14
CA SER A 134 0.48 -3.85 22.16
C SER A 134 -0.04 -3.57 20.74
N MET A 135 -1.27 -3.04 20.61
CA MET A 135 -1.84 -2.61 19.34
C MET A 135 -1.08 -1.41 18.75
N VAL A 136 -0.74 -0.44 19.59
CA VAL A 136 0.02 0.75 19.15
C VAL A 136 1.40 0.34 18.65
N VAL A 137 2.13 -0.47 19.43
CA VAL A 137 3.51 -0.88 19.09
C VAL A 137 3.54 -1.72 17.81
N SER A 138 2.67 -2.72 17.72
CA SER A 138 2.59 -3.58 16.52
C SER A 138 2.12 -2.80 15.29
N GLY A 139 1.14 -1.91 15.45
CA GLY A 139 0.66 -1.03 14.39
C GLY A 139 1.74 -0.09 13.85
N ILE A 140 2.54 0.53 14.72
CA ILE A 140 3.69 1.35 14.31
C ILE A 140 4.70 0.50 13.54
N ALA A 141 5.07 -0.67 14.07
CA ALA A 141 6.07 -1.54 13.45
C ALA A 141 5.64 -1.98 12.04
N LEU A 142 4.39 -2.41 11.88
CA LEU A 142 3.84 -2.80 10.58
C LEU A 142 3.71 -1.62 9.61
N THR A 143 3.32 -0.43 10.10
CA THR A 143 3.25 0.78 9.27
C THR A 143 4.62 1.19 8.75
N ILE A 144 5.65 1.16 9.59
CA ILE A 144 7.04 1.42 9.18
C ILE A 144 7.52 0.38 8.17
N TYR A 145 7.15 -0.89 8.37
CA TYR A 145 7.48 -1.94 7.41
C TYR A 145 6.82 -1.71 6.05
N MET A 146 5.53 -1.32 6.01
CA MET A 146 4.85 -0.94 4.76
C MET A 146 5.50 0.26 4.08
N LEU A 147 5.92 1.27 4.85
CA LEU A 147 6.68 2.41 4.32
C LEU A 147 7.99 1.97 3.65
N ALA A 148 8.73 1.04 4.26
CA ALA A 148 9.96 0.50 3.69
C ALA A 148 9.72 -0.29 2.40
N ILE A 149 8.65 -1.09 2.35
CA ILE A 149 8.22 -1.81 1.15
C ILE A 149 7.85 -0.81 0.05
N LEU A 150 7.05 0.21 0.38
CA LEU A 150 6.61 1.25 -0.56
C LEU A 150 7.78 2.04 -1.14
N PHE A 151 8.74 2.41 -0.30
CA PHE A 151 9.97 3.05 -0.74
C PHE A 151 10.75 2.15 -1.71
N SER A 152 10.97 0.89 -1.34
CA SER A 152 11.67 -0.09 -2.18
C SER A 152 10.97 -0.31 -3.53
N PHE A 153 9.64 -0.42 -3.52
CA PHE A 153 8.82 -0.52 -4.72
C PHE A 153 9.00 0.69 -5.62
N THR A 154 8.90 1.90 -5.06
CA THR A 154 9.02 3.16 -5.78
C THR A 154 10.38 3.29 -6.46
N ILE A 155 11.46 2.95 -5.75
CA ILE A 155 12.82 2.95 -6.30
C ILE A 155 12.94 1.94 -7.44
N LYS A 156 12.46 0.70 -7.27
CA LYS A 156 12.51 -0.32 -8.34
C LYS A 156 11.72 0.10 -9.57
N VAL A 157 10.50 0.63 -9.41
CA VAL A 157 9.70 1.15 -10.51
C VAL A 157 10.42 2.30 -11.22
N ALA A 158 11.00 3.25 -10.46
CA ALA A 158 11.72 4.39 -11.03
C ALA A 158 12.92 3.96 -11.89
N HIS A 159 13.68 2.95 -11.46
CA HIS A 159 14.83 2.42 -12.20
C HIS A 159 14.47 1.39 -13.28
N THR A 160 13.20 0.99 -13.40
CA THR A 160 12.80 0.06 -14.46
C THR A 160 12.92 0.76 -15.82
N GLY A 161 13.80 0.26 -16.69
CA GLY A 161 14.08 0.82 -18.01
C GLY A 161 15.42 1.57 -18.13
N ASP A 162 16.18 1.74 -17.05
CA ASP A 162 17.55 2.25 -17.15
C ASP A 162 18.49 1.16 -17.70
N PRO A 163 19.28 1.43 -18.75
CA PRO A 163 20.21 0.46 -19.34
C PRO A 163 21.41 0.11 -18.43
N ALA A 164 21.50 0.67 -17.23
CA ALA A 164 22.69 0.61 -16.37
C ALA A 164 22.71 -0.53 -15.34
N VAL A 165 21.61 -1.25 -15.10
CA VAL A 165 21.60 -2.39 -14.16
C VAL A 165 21.62 -3.70 -14.93
N LYS A 166 22.71 -3.94 -15.66
CA LYS A 166 23.14 -5.30 -15.94
C LYS A 166 23.64 -5.86 -14.60
N GLN A 167 22.92 -6.86 -14.11
CA GLN A 167 23.25 -7.61 -12.90
C GLN A 167 24.74 -8.02 -12.93
N SER A 168 25.49 -7.55 -11.95
CA SER A 168 26.72 -8.18 -11.47
C SER A 168 26.38 -9.21 -10.42
#